data_AF-A0A962NQF0-F1
#
_entry.id   AF-A0A962NQF0-F1
#
_cell.length_a   1.000
_cell.length_b   1.000
_cell.length_c   1.000
_cell.angle_alpha   90.00
_cell.angle_beta   90.00
_cell.angle_gamma   90.00
#
_symmetry.space_group_name_H-M   'P 1'
#
loop_
_entity.id
_entity.type
_entity.pdbx_description
1 polymer ?
#
loop_
_entity_poly.entity_id
_entity_poly.type
_entity_poly.pdbx_seq_one_letter_code
_entity_poly.pdbx_strand_id
1 'polypeptide(L)'
;MSDFYKAYRGDGRDVVYETLSGTQIIKRQGSVAWRNNNPGNIERGEFSRRNGAIGDDGRFAIFPNYNTGRNALENLLKTKSYQSLRVKDAMNRYAPDHENDTEAYIKFIEKNASISRDMYMKDLSSSGVSVFADAIERFEGNIEGKTLPFPKRKPVFDATGRMIRD
;
A
#
# COMPACT_ATOMS: atom_id res chain seq x y z
N MET A 1 10.35 -9.01 -11.34
CA MET A 1 10.51 -8.18 -10.13
C MET A 1 10.58 -6.73 -10.61
N SER A 2 10.09 -5.77 -9.81
CA SER A 2 10.25 -4.35 -10.16
C SER A 2 11.66 -3.88 -9.82
N ASP A 3 12.27 -3.07 -10.69
CA ASP A 3 13.61 -2.50 -10.49
C ASP A 3 13.60 -1.21 -9.65
N PHE A 4 12.44 -0.80 -9.12
CA PHE A 4 12.33 0.35 -8.24
C PHE A 4 12.99 0.06 -6.89
N TYR A 5 14.02 0.83 -6.54
CA TYR A 5 14.75 0.68 -5.28
C TYR A 5 14.41 1.78 -4.27
N LYS A 6 13.80 2.88 -4.74
CA LYS A 6 13.45 4.04 -3.94
C LYS A 6 12.13 4.64 -4.45
N ALA A 7 11.30 5.10 -3.52
CA ALA A 7 10.16 5.95 -3.84
C ALA A 7 9.96 7.03 -2.78
N TYR A 8 9.32 8.14 -3.15
CA TYR A 8 9.07 9.26 -2.23
C TYR A 8 7.91 10.13 -2.70
N ARG A 9 7.33 10.91 -1.79
CA ARG A 9 6.31 11.91 -2.11
C ARG A 9 6.89 13.02 -2.99
N GLY A 10 6.25 13.25 -4.13
CA GLY A 10 6.51 14.39 -5.00
C GLY A 10 5.56 15.55 -4.74
N ASP A 11 5.34 16.40 -5.74
CA ASP A 11 4.45 17.56 -5.63
C ASP A 11 3.00 17.14 -5.33
N GLY A 12 2.38 17.83 -4.37
CA GLY A 12 1.01 17.56 -3.95
C GLY A 12 0.84 16.15 -3.35
N ARG A 13 0.16 15.26 -4.08
CA ARG A 13 -0.09 13.87 -3.69
C ARG A 13 0.65 12.86 -4.57
N ASP A 14 1.51 13.32 -5.47
CA ASP A 14 2.25 12.45 -6.38
C ASP A 14 3.25 11.56 -5.63
N VAL A 15 3.55 10.42 -6.24
CA VAL A 15 4.61 9.52 -5.77
C VAL A 15 5.60 9.29 -6.89
N VAL A 16 6.87 9.56 -6.61
CA VAL A 16 7.98 9.36 -7.54
C VAL A 16 8.63 8.02 -7.23
N TYR A 17 8.83 7.19 -8.24
CA TYR A 17 9.58 5.94 -8.16
C TYR A 17 10.87 6.07 -8.95
N GLU A 18 11.96 5.51 -8.44
CA GLU A 18 13.28 5.54 -9.06
C GLU A 18 13.86 4.13 -9.20
N THR A 19 14.30 3.79 -10.41
CA THR A 19 15.00 2.54 -10.71
C THR A 19 16.49 2.65 -10.44
N LEU A 20 17.17 1.51 -10.31
CA LEU A 20 18.63 1.47 -10.17
C LEU A 20 19.38 2.14 -11.35
N SER A 21 18.77 2.19 -12.53
CA SER A 21 19.31 2.86 -13.71
C SER A 21 19.06 4.38 -13.73
N GLY A 22 18.47 4.95 -12.67
CA GLY A 22 18.13 6.36 -12.57
C GLY A 22 16.88 6.78 -13.35
N THR A 23 16.11 5.82 -13.87
CA THR A 23 14.82 6.14 -14.50
C THR A 23 13.81 6.47 -13.42
N GLN A 24 13.09 7.57 -13.60
CA GLN A 24 12.04 7.99 -12.69
C GLN A 24 10.67 7.99 -13.37
N ILE A 25 9.65 7.56 -12.63
CA ILE A 25 8.24 7.70 -13.01
C ILE A 25 7.48 8.41 -11.89
N ILE A 26 6.35 9.03 -12.25
CA ILE A 26 5.43 9.67 -11.33
C ILE A 26 4.09 8.93 -11.39
N LYS A 27 3.62 8.45 -10.25
CA LYS A 27 2.22 8.05 -10.06
C LYS A 27 1.42 9.25 -9.53
N ARG A 28 0.46 9.72 -10.32
CA ARG A 28 -0.36 10.91 -10.08
C ARG A 28 -1.83 10.53 -10.07
N GLN A 29 -2.65 11.26 -9.31
CA GLN A 29 -4.09 10.96 -9.13
C GLN A 29 -4.32 9.54 -8.58
N GLY A 30 -5.56 9.04 -8.62
CA GLY A 30 -5.93 7.75 -8.06
C GLY A 30 -5.98 7.73 -6.54
N SER A 31 -6.03 6.53 -5.98
CA SER A 31 -5.98 6.26 -4.54
C SER A 31 -4.56 6.30 -3.98
N VAL A 32 -4.44 6.45 -2.65
CA VAL A 32 -3.15 6.30 -1.95
C VAL A 32 -2.62 4.87 -2.11
N ALA A 33 -3.49 3.86 -1.94
CA ALA A 33 -3.14 2.46 -2.13
C ALA A 33 -2.50 2.19 -3.50
N TRP A 34 -3.09 2.72 -4.57
CA TRP A 34 -2.55 2.59 -5.93
C TRP A 34 -1.20 3.31 -6.11
N ARG A 35 -1.11 4.58 -5.67
CA ARG A 35 0.11 5.38 -5.82
C ARG A 35 1.28 4.79 -5.03
N ASN A 36 1.00 4.16 -3.89
CA ASN A 36 2.02 3.62 -3.01
C ASN A 36 2.30 2.12 -3.24
N ASN A 37 1.60 1.47 -4.18
CA ASN A 37 1.56 0.01 -4.29
C ASN A 37 1.28 -0.67 -2.93
N ASN A 38 0.42 -0.05 -2.14
CA ASN A 38 0.16 -0.41 -0.75
C ASN A 38 -1.33 -0.76 -0.59
N PRO A 39 -1.74 -1.96 -1.02
CA PRO A 39 -3.15 -2.39 -1.00
C PRO A 39 -3.82 -2.29 0.38
N GLY A 40 -3.05 -2.41 1.46
CA GLY A 40 -3.56 -2.31 2.82
C GLY A 40 -3.45 -0.92 3.43
N ASN A 41 -2.93 0.10 2.74
CA ASN A 41 -2.58 1.38 3.36
C ASN A 41 -1.77 1.21 4.66
N ILE A 42 -0.80 0.29 4.65
CA ILE A 42 0.11 0.04 5.78
C ILE A 42 0.94 1.29 6.06
N GLU A 43 0.93 1.75 7.31
CA GLU A 43 1.68 2.94 7.70
C GLU A 43 3.21 2.74 7.64
N ARG A 44 3.93 3.85 7.48
CA ARG A 44 5.40 3.85 7.49
C ARG A 44 5.92 3.38 8.85
N GLY A 45 6.93 2.54 8.86
CA GLY A 45 7.48 2.02 10.12
C GLY A 45 8.48 0.89 9.93
N GLU A 46 8.96 0.34 11.03
CA GLU A 46 9.90 -0.79 11.01
C GLU A 46 9.27 -2.04 10.37
N PHE A 47 7.98 -2.27 10.61
CA PHE A 47 7.25 -3.38 10.00
C PHE A 47 7.25 -3.28 8.47
N SER A 48 6.80 -2.15 7.91
CA SER A 48 6.72 -1.99 6.45
C SER A 48 8.10 -1.99 5.79
N ARG A 49 9.13 -1.41 6.42
CA ARG A 49 10.52 -1.51 5.95
C ARG A 49 11.03 -2.95 5.89
N ARG A 50 10.81 -3.75 6.94
CA ARG A 50 11.19 -5.19 6.95
C ARG A 50 10.42 -6.02 5.92
N ASN A 51 9.28 -5.52 5.46
CA ASN A 51 8.46 -6.14 4.42
C ASN A 51 8.67 -5.51 3.03
N GLY A 52 9.77 -4.78 2.83
CA GLY A 52 10.19 -4.33 1.50
C GLY A 52 9.65 -2.98 1.06
N ALA A 53 9.18 -2.14 1.98
CA ALA A 53 8.91 -0.73 1.64
C ALA A 53 10.20 -0.02 1.22
N ILE A 54 10.11 0.78 0.15
CA ILE A 54 11.21 1.54 -0.47
C ILE A 54 11.09 3.06 -0.26
N GLY A 55 10.10 3.47 0.56
CA GLY A 55 9.81 4.87 0.84
C GLY A 55 8.52 5.03 1.64
N ASP A 56 8.10 6.28 1.81
CA ASP A 56 6.80 6.65 2.37
C ASP A 56 6.28 7.98 1.77
N ASP A 57 4.98 8.20 1.88
CA ASP A 57 4.31 9.43 1.44
C ASP A 57 4.10 10.46 2.57
N GLY A 58 4.81 10.29 3.69
CA GLY A 58 4.64 11.02 4.94
C GLY A 58 3.82 10.25 5.98
N ARG A 59 2.84 9.42 5.56
CA ARG A 59 2.05 8.57 6.47
C ARG A 59 2.17 7.09 6.12
N PHE A 60 1.96 6.74 4.87
CA PHE A 60 1.88 5.36 4.41
C PHE A 60 3.17 4.91 3.74
N ALA A 61 3.50 3.64 3.92
CA ALA A 61 4.61 3.02 3.25
C ALA A 61 4.38 2.96 1.74
N ILE A 62 5.47 3.10 0.96
CA ILE A 62 5.48 2.89 -0.48
C ILE A 62 6.26 1.61 -0.78
N PHE A 63 5.65 0.69 -1.52
CA PHE A 63 6.25 -0.58 -1.94
C PHE A 63 6.69 -0.55 -3.40
N PRO A 64 7.70 -1.34 -3.80
CA PRO A 64 8.23 -1.33 -5.17
C PRO A 64 7.21 -1.81 -6.20
N ASN A 65 6.27 -2.65 -5.79
CA ASN A 65 5.19 -3.17 -6.63
C ASN A 65 4.05 -3.68 -5.76
N TYR A 66 2.88 -3.88 -6.39
CA TYR A 66 1.67 -4.34 -5.73
C TYR A 66 1.87 -5.65 -4.96
N ASN A 67 2.54 -6.66 -5.54
CA ASN A 67 2.76 -7.95 -4.89
C ASN A 67 3.57 -7.81 -3.59
N THR A 68 4.57 -6.92 -3.54
CA THR A 68 5.32 -6.66 -2.31
C THR A 68 4.42 -6.05 -1.24
N GLY A 69 3.58 -5.06 -1.59
CA GLY A 69 2.62 -4.48 -0.64
C GLY A 69 1.54 -5.47 -0.19
N ARG A 70 1.07 -6.34 -1.09
CA ARG A 70 0.14 -7.43 -0.76
C ARG A 70 0.76 -8.43 0.22
N ASN A 71 1.99 -8.85 -0.04
CA ASN A 71 2.71 -9.75 0.87
C ASN A 71 2.93 -9.09 2.24
N ALA A 72 3.21 -7.79 2.28
CA ALA A 72 3.32 -7.05 3.53
C ALA A 72 2.00 -7.04 4.33
N LEU A 73 0.86 -6.91 3.63
CA LEU A 73 -0.47 -6.99 4.24
C LEU A 73 -0.73 -8.39 4.82
N GLU A 74 -0.47 -9.44 4.06
CA GLU A 74 -0.64 -10.82 4.56
C GLU A 74 0.30 -11.13 5.73
N ASN A 75 1.53 -10.62 5.71
CA ASN A 75 2.47 -10.74 6.82
C ASN A 75 1.98 -9.99 8.07
N LEU A 76 1.30 -8.86 7.90
CA LEU A 76 0.71 -8.11 9.01
C LEU A 76 -0.38 -8.95 9.70
N LEU A 77 -1.25 -9.57 8.92
CA LEU A 77 -2.32 -10.45 9.42
C LEU A 77 -1.78 -11.72 10.11
N LYS A 78 -0.54 -12.11 9.82
CA LYS A 78 0.18 -13.22 10.46
C LYS A 78 0.95 -12.82 11.73
N THR A 79 0.97 -11.54 12.10
CA THR A 79 1.61 -11.11 13.35
C THR A 79 0.80 -11.52 14.57
N LYS A 80 1.47 -11.62 15.73
CA LYS A 80 0.82 -11.97 17.02
C LYS A 80 -0.35 -11.04 17.37
N SER A 81 -0.31 -9.77 16.95
CA SER A 81 -1.36 -8.79 17.24
C SER A 81 -2.67 -9.07 16.52
N TYR A 82 -2.64 -9.84 15.42
CA TYR A 82 -3.82 -10.28 14.69
C TYR A 82 -4.18 -11.73 14.97
N GLN A 83 -3.18 -12.62 15.09
CA GLN A 83 -3.40 -14.07 15.17
C GLN A 83 -4.20 -14.52 16.41
N SER A 84 -4.17 -13.76 17.51
CA SER A 84 -4.97 -14.05 18.71
C SER A 84 -6.41 -13.56 18.64
N LEU A 85 -6.78 -12.79 17.62
CA LEU A 85 -8.10 -12.19 17.47
C LEU A 85 -9.04 -13.10 16.69
N ARG A 86 -10.34 -12.95 16.93
CA ARG A 86 -11.35 -13.48 16.01
C ARG A 86 -11.40 -12.62 14.75
N VAL A 87 -11.90 -13.17 13.65
CA VAL A 87 -12.03 -12.45 12.37
C VAL A 87 -12.73 -11.09 12.53
N LYS A 88 -13.83 -11.02 13.29
CA LYS A 88 -14.52 -9.74 13.56
C LYS A 88 -13.66 -8.74 14.33
N ASP A 89 -12.92 -9.21 15.34
CA ASP A 89 -12.10 -8.35 16.20
C ASP A 89 -10.84 -7.89 15.46
N ALA A 90 -10.28 -8.76 14.62
CA ALA A 90 -9.20 -8.44 13.69
C ALA A 90 -9.63 -7.39 12.68
N MET A 91 -10.85 -7.50 12.13
CA MET A 91 -11.35 -6.54 11.15
C MET A 91 -11.65 -5.19 11.81
N ASN A 92 -12.28 -5.19 12.99
CA ASN A 92 -12.52 -3.95 13.74
C ASN A 92 -11.22 -3.28 14.19
N ARG A 93 -10.17 -4.06 14.49
CA ARG A 93 -8.82 -3.52 14.74
C ARG A 93 -8.24 -2.84 13.51
N TYR A 94 -8.47 -3.40 12.32
CA TYR A 94 -7.93 -2.89 11.07
C TYR A 94 -8.69 -1.64 10.59
N ALA A 95 -10.02 -1.75 10.54
CA ALA A 95 -10.95 -0.74 10.07
C ALA A 95 -12.07 -0.59 11.12
N PRO A 96 -11.88 0.29 12.13
CA PRO A 96 -12.86 0.51 13.18
C PRO A 96 -14.20 1.03 12.64
N ASP A 97 -15.29 0.60 13.26
CA ASP A 97 -16.68 0.86 12.84
C ASP A 97 -17.14 2.32 12.90
N HIS A 98 -16.50 3.15 13.72
CA HIS A 98 -16.78 4.59 13.79
C HIS A 98 -16.30 5.37 12.56
N GLU A 99 -15.42 4.78 11.73
CA GLU A 99 -14.92 5.37 10.49
C GLU A 99 -15.25 4.53 9.24
N ASN A 100 -15.65 3.25 9.41
CA ASN A 100 -15.78 2.29 8.32
C ASN A 100 -17.05 1.43 8.46
N ASP A 101 -17.54 0.86 7.36
CA ASP A 101 -18.56 -0.18 7.40
C ASP A 101 -17.92 -1.56 7.67
N THR A 102 -17.36 -1.74 8.86
CA THR A 102 -16.66 -2.97 9.27
C THR A 102 -17.50 -4.23 9.07
N GLU A 103 -18.82 -4.14 9.24
CA GLU A 103 -19.75 -5.26 9.04
C GLU A 103 -19.79 -5.69 7.56
N ALA A 104 -19.69 -4.77 6.60
CA ALA A 104 -19.61 -5.12 5.19
C ALA A 104 -18.33 -5.90 4.83
N TYR A 105 -17.20 -5.61 5.49
CA TYR A 105 -15.95 -6.37 5.31
C TYR A 105 -16.12 -7.80 5.88
N ILE A 106 -16.70 -7.92 7.08
CA ILE A 106 -16.95 -9.22 7.72
C ILE A 106 -17.87 -10.08 6.86
N LYS A 107 -18.97 -9.51 6.35
CA LYS A 107 -19.89 -10.21 5.43
C LYS A 107 -19.20 -10.66 4.15
N PHE A 108 -18.28 -9.86 3.61
CA PHE A 108 -17.48 -10.26 2.46
C PHE A 108 -16.61 -11.49 2.78
N ILE A 109 -15.95 -11.51 3.95
CA ILE A 109 -15.13 -12.66 4.38
C ILE A 109 -15.98 -13.91 4.56
N GLU A 110 -17.11 -13.81 5.24
CA GLU A 110 -18.02 -14.93 5.49
C GLU A 110 -18.52 -15.56 4.19
N LYS A 111 -18.84 -14.73 3.19
CA LYS A 111 -19.38 -15.18 1.90
C LYS A 111 -18.34 -15.88 1.01
N ASN A 112 -17.08 -15.45 1.05
CA ASN A 112 -16.08 -15.86 0.05
C ASN A 112 -15.22 -17.06 0.46
N ALA A 113 -15.27 -17.50 1.73
CA ALA A 113 -14.37 -18.58 2.18
C ALA A 113 -14.96 -19.52 3.24
N SER A 114 -16.28 -19.49 3.48
CA SER A 114 -16.90 -20.21 4.61
C SER A 114 -16.23 -19.86 5.95
N ILE A 115 -15.71 -18.63 6.07
CA ILE A 115 -15.00 -18.16 7.25
C ILE A 115 -16.00 -17.49 8.19
N SER A 116 -16.39 -18.17 9.26
CA SER A 116 -17.15 -17.56 10.36
C SER A 116 -16.37 -16.41 11.00
N ARG A 117 -17.08 -15.30 11.30
CA ARG A 117 -16.58 -14.15 12.04
C ARG A 117 -16.01 -14.46 13.44
N ASP A 118 -16.37 -15.63 13.99
CA ASP A 118 -15.93 -16.09 15.31
C ASP A 118 -14.70 -17.03 15.27
N MET A 119 -14.23 -17.43 14.08
CA MET A 119 -12.96 -18.15 13.98
C MET A 119 -11.78 -17.25 14.35
N TYR A 120 -10.75 -17.82 14.96
CA TYR A 120 -9.51 -17.10 15.22
C TYR A 120 -8.68 -16.97 13.95
N MET A 121 -7.99 -15.84 13.80
CA MET A 121 -7.08 -15.59 12.68
C MET A 121 -5.97 -16.65 12.56
N LYS A 122 -5.52 -17.23 13.68
CA LYS A 122 -4.56 -18.35 13.71
C LYS A 122 -5.07 -19.68 13.16
N ASP A 123 -6.39 -19.85 13.09
CA ASP A 123 -7.01 -21.08 12.62
C ASP A 123 -7.34 -20.99 11.11
N LEU A 124 -7.12 -19.83 10.49
CA LEU A 124 -7.28 -19.64 9.05
C LEU A 124 -6.13 -20.27 8.28
N SER A 125 -6.46 -20.92 7.16
CA SER A 125 -5.47 -21.30 6.15
C SER A 125 -4.84 -20.06 5.48
N SER A 126 -3.75 -20.25 4.74
CA SER A 126 -3.18 -19.18 3.90
C SER A 126 -4.20 -18.58 2.93
N SER A 127 -5.11 -19.40 2.37
CA SER A 127 -6.19 -18.89 1.52
C SER A 127 -7.21 -18.06 2.32
N GLY A 128 -7.48 -18.42 3.57
CA GLY A 128 -8.35 -17.63 4.44
C GLY A 128 -7.73 -16.28 4.82
N VAL A 129 -6.42 -16.24 5.07
CA VAL A 129 -5.70 -14.96 5.26
C VAL A 129 -5.75 -14.11 3.98
N SER A 130 -5.61 -14.73 2.81
CA SER A 130 -5.76 -14.01 1.53
C SER A 130 -7.17 -13.43 1.37
N VAL A 131 -8.24 -14.17 1.70
CA VAL A 131 -9.61 -13.65 1.62
C VAL A 131 -9.83 -12.47 2.58
N PHE A 132 -9.21 -12.50 3.75
CA PHE A 132 -9.23 -11.37 4.68
C PHE A 132 -8.54 -10.14 4.08
N ALA A 133 -7.36 -10.31 3.50
CA ALA A 133 -6.65 -9.23 2.83
C ALA A 133 -7.41 -8.71 1.58
N ASP A 134 -8.12 -9.58 0.85
CA ASP A 134 -9.00 -9.18 -0.26
C ASP A 134 -10.16 -8.31 0.20
N ALA A 135 -10.71 -8.61 1.39
CA ALA A 135 -11.71 -7.75 2.01
C ALA A 135 -11.14 -6.36 2.29
N ILE A 136 -9.94 -6.27 2.86
CA ILE A 136 -9.28 -4.98 3.10
C ILE A 136 -9.13 -4.20 1.78
N GLU A 137 -8.52 -4.81 0.77
CA GLU A 137 -8.25 -4.14 -0.51
C GLU A 137 -9.49 -3.61 -1.22
N ARG A 138 -10.57 -4.39 -1.16
CA ARG A 138 -11.84 -4.02 -1.79
C ARG A 138 -12.37 -2.71 -1.25
N PHE A 139 -12.21 -2.46 0.05
CA PHE A 139 -12.80 -1.30 0.70
C PHE A 139 -11.79 -0.16 0.91
N GLU A 140 -10.48 -0.42 1.00
CA GLU A 140 -9.44 0.62 0.97
C GLU A 140 -9.45 1.41 -0.37
N GLY A 141 -10.03 0.81 -1.42
CA GLY A 141 -10.33 1.47 -2.68
C GLY A 141 -9.09 1.66 -3.54
N ASN A 142 -8.75 0.66 -4.35
CA ASN A 142 -7.64 0.75 -5.32
C ASN A 142 -8.07 1.46 -6.61
N ILE A 143 -8.23 2.79 -6.55
CA ILE A 143 -8.54 3.60 -7.73
C ILE A 143 -7.25 3.89 -8.51
N GLU A 144 -7.18 3.42 -9.74
CA GLU A 144 -6.04 3.67 -10.62
C GLU A 144 -5.95 5.14 -11.03
N GLY A 145 -4.73 5.67 -11.03
CA GLY A 145 -4.40 7.01 -11.49
C GLY A 145 -3.65 6.98 -12.82
N LYS A 146 -2.70 7.90 -12.98
CA LYS A 146 -1.84 8.01 -14.15
C LYS A 146 -0.39 7.75 -13.78
N THR A 147 0.27 6.91 -14.56
CA THR A 147 1.73 6.73 -14.49
C THR A 147 2.36 7.56 -15.61
N LEU A 148 3.23 8.49 -15.23
CA LEU A 148 3.87 9.44 -16.14
C LEU A 148 5.39 9.25 -16.08
N PRO A 149 6.13 9.42 -17.19
CA PRO A 149 7.58 9.57 -17.10
C PRO A 149 7.92 10.82 -16.26
N PHE A 150 8.97 10.75 -15.45
CA PHE A 150 9.43 11.94 -14.74
C PHE A 150 9.90 12.99 -15.76
N PRO A 151 9.42 14.24 -15.71
CA PRO A 151 9.82 15.25 -16.67
C PRO A 151 11.34 15.47 -16.53
N LYS A 152 12.09 15.22 -17.60
CA LYS A 152 13.44 15.76 -17.70
C LYS A 152 13.29 17.28 -17.60
N ARG A 153 13.77 17.89 -16.51
CA ARG A 153 13.87 19.36 -16.45
C ARG A 153 14.64 19.77 -17.69
N LYS A 154 14.05 20.61 -18.55
CA LYS A 154 14.84 21.28 -19.58
C LYS A 154 15.87 22.13 -18.81
N PRO A 155 17.16 22.09 -19.16
CA PRO A 155 18.12 22.96 -18.52
C PRO A 155 17.62 24.40 -18.66
N VAL A 156 17.43 25.08 -17.54
CA VAL A 156 17.09 26.51 -17.54
C VAL A 156 18.42 27.24 -17.60
N PHE A 157 18.57 28.11 -18.59
CA PHE A 157 19.74 28.97 -18.72
C PHE A 157 19.37 30.38 -18.29
N ASP A 158 20.29 31.07 -17.61
CA ASP A 158 20.14 32.49 -17.35
C ASP A 158 20.28 33.31 -18.66
N ALA A 159 20.06 34.62 -18.57
CA ALA A 159 20.19 35.53 -19.71
C ALA A 159 21.61 35.56 -20.32
N THR A 160 22.60 34.97 -19.65
CA THR A 160 23.99 34.85 -20.11
C THR A 160 24.32 33.47 -20.69
N GLY A 161 23.34 32.57 -20.78
CA GLY A 161 23.53 31.21 -21.30
C GLY A 161 24.17 30.24 -20.31
N ARG A 162 24.25 30.58 -19.01
CA ARG A 162 24.75 29.66 -17.97
C ARG A 162 23.60 28.83 -17.41
N MET A 163 23.89 27.55 -17.20
CA MET A 163 22.93 26.62 -16.62
C MET A 163 22.63 27.00 -15.17
N ILE A 164 21.37 27.29 -14.87
CA ILE A 164 20.89 27.51 -13.51
C ILE A 164 20.74 26.13 -12.87
N ARG A 165 21.49 25.87 -11.81
CA ARG A 165 21.35 24.67 -10.98
C ARG A 165 20.51 25.02 -9.76
N ASP A 166 19.63 24.11 -9.39
CA ASP A 166 18.77 24.21 -8.20
C ASP A 166 19.58 24.25 -6.90
#